data_AF-D1Z0W9-F1
#
_entry.id   AF-D1Z0W9-F1
#
_cell.length_a   1.000
_cell.length_b   1.000
_cell.length_c   1.000
_cell.angle_alpha   90.00
_cell.angle_beta   90.00
_cell.angle_gamma   90.00
#
_symmetry.space_group_name_H-M   'P 1'
#
loop_
_entity.id
_entity.type
_entity.pdbx_description
1 polymer ?
#
loop_
_entity_poly.entity_id
_entity_poly.type
_entity_poly.pdbx_seq_one_letter_code
_entity_poly.pdbx_strand_id
1 'polypeptide(L)'
;MTLPDDAAAGQERPSMEAEFSSLMQNIDLYLRQKTDLYIQHYLLDPLDFVLRQVIYISVVASLLVAGTLAITIGVILFVSTLIPLWTALLICGVASLLLAMGLAYFMFARKLVLKTPKTEAA
;
A
#
# COMPACT_ATOMS: atom_id res chain seq x y z
N MET A 1 -81.20 35.66 0.56
CA MET A 1 -80.37 34.45 0.48
C MET A 1 -79.05 34.89 -0.12
N THR A 2 -78.11 35.27 0.75
CA THR A 2 -76.84 35.89 0.40
C THR A 2 -75.83 34.82 -0.03
N LEU A 3 -75.21 35.03 -1.19
CA LEU A 3 -74.00 34.32 -1.60
C LEU A 3 -72.88 34.65 -0.62
N PRO A 4 -72.10 33.68 -0.14
CA PRO A 4 -70.74 33.93 0.28
C PRO A 4 -69.82 33.76 -0.94
N ASP A 5 -69.46 34.88 -1.55
CA ASP A 5 -68.07 35.07 -1.99
C ASP A 5 -67.22 34.94 -0.72
N ASP A 6 -66.16 34.10 -0.77
CA ASP A 6 -64.98 34.07 0.14
C ASP A 6 -64.48 32.63 0.33
N ALA A 7 -63.85 32.07 -0.70
CA ALA A 7 -62.84 31.03 -0.50
C ALA A 7 -61.83 31.05 -1.65
N ALA A 8 -61.26 32.22 -1.89
CA ALA A 8 -59.89 32.30 -2.38
C ALA A 8 -58.98 31.74 -1.28
N ALA A 9 -58.97 30.42 -1.11
CA ALA A 9 -57.98 29.72 -0.31
C ALA A 9 -56.68 29.79 -1.10
N GLY A 10 -55.96 30.89 -0.87
CA GLY A 10 -54.63 31.13 -1.36
C GLY A 10 -53.81 29.88 -1.14
N GLN A 11 -53.44 29.27 -2.25
CA GLN A 11 -52.47 28.20 -2.29
C GLN A 11 -51.16 28.85 -1.84
N GLU A 12 -50.89 28.80 -0.54
CA GLU A 12 -49.67 29.28 0.10
C GLU A 12 -48.52 28.54 -0.57
N ARG A 13 -47.93 29.20 -1.56
CA ARG A 13 -46.69 28.77 -2.18
C ARG A 13 -45.68 28.68 -1.03
N PRO A 14 -45.01 27.54 -0.81
CA PRO A 14 -43.92 27.48 0.14
C PRO A 14 -42.95 28.61 -0.22
N SER A 15 -42.57 29.42 0.77
CA SER A 15 -41.66 30.54 0.55
C SER A 15 -40.39 30.00 -0.10
N MET A 16 -39.92 30.65 -1.18
CA MET A 16 -38.70 30.23 -1.88
C MET A 16 -37.49 30.06 -0.93
N GLU A 17 -37.50 30.76 0.20
CA GLU A 17 -36.49 30.64 1.27
C GLU A 17 -36.51 29.27 1.97
N ALA A 18 -37.66 28.63 2.14
CA ALA A 18 -37.77 27.28 2.72
C ALA A 18 -37.25 26.21 1.75
N GLU A 19 -37.50 26.37 0.45
CA GLU A 19 -36.91 25.51 -0.58
C GLU A 19 -35.40 25.74 -0.70
N PHE A 20 -34.91 26.99 -0.57
CA PHE A 20 -33.47 27.27 -0.55
C PHE A 20 -32.77 26.73 0.69
N SER A 21 -33.39 26.86 1.87
CA SER A 21 -32.87 26.33 3.13
C SER A 21 -32.73 24.80 3.08
N SER A 22 -33.75 24.11 2.57
CA SER A 22 -33.72 22.66 2.42
C SER A 22 -32.75 22.21 1.32
N LEU A 23 -32.61 22.97 0.23
CA LEU A 23 -31.61 22.72 -0.80
C LEU A 23 -30.17 22.87 -0.25
N MET A 24 -29.93 23.94 0.52
CA MET A 24 -28.61 24.19 1.11
C MET A 24 -28.23 23.11 2.13
N GLN A 25 -29.21 22.67 2.93
CA GLN A 25 -29.03 21.58 3.88
C GLN A 25 -28.73 20.24 3.17
N ASN A 26 -29.40 19.96 2.06
CA ASN A 26 -29.13 18.77 1.25
C ASN A 26 -27.77 18.83 0.56
N ILE A 27 -27.33 20.01 0.10
CA ILE A 27 -26.00 20.22 -0.48
C ILE A 27 -24.90 19.97 0.57
N ASP A 28 -25.08 20.49 1.78
CA ASP A 28 -24.11 20.32 2.87
C ASP A 28 -24.00 18.84 3.29
N LEU A 29 -25.13 18.14 3.39
CA LEU A 29 -25.17 16.69 3.64
C LEU A 29 -24.48 15.90 2.53
N TYR A 30 -24.72 16.26 1.27
CA TYR A 30 -24.12 15.60 0.11
C TYR A 30 -22.60 15.82 0.04
N LEU A 31 -22.14 17.05 0.35
CA LEU A 31 -20.72 17.38 0.45
C LEU A 31 -20.04 16.63 1.58
N ARG A 32 -20.67 16.53 2.76
CA ARG A 32 -20.13 15.74 3.88
C ARG A 32 -20.01 14.26 3.53
N GLN A 33 -21.04 13.65 2.96
CA GLN A 33 -20.98 12.24 2.54
C GLN A 33 -19.92 12.00 1.47
N LYS A 34 -19.82 12.88 0.47
CA LYS A 34 -18.78 12.73 -0.55
C LYS A 34 -17.38 12.89 0.03
N THR A 35 -17.17 13.85 0.93
CA THR A 35 -15.84 14.13 1.51
C THR A 35 -15.41 12.99 2.43
N ASP A 36 -16.31 12.47 3.25
CA ASP A 36 -16.03 11.37 4.17
C ASP A 36 -15.70 10.07 3.39
N LEU A 37 -16.47 9.77 2.35
CA LEU A 37 -16.20 8.63 1.46
C LEU A 37 -14.88 8.80 0.67
N TYR A 38 -14.54 10.02 0.27
CA TYR A 38 -13.28 10.31 -0.42
C TYR A 38 -12.07 10.10 0.49
N ILE A 39 -12.14 10.56 1.74
CA ILE A 39 -11.06 10.39 2.70
C ILE A 39 -10.87 8.90 3.02
N GLN A 40 -11.96 8.17 3.19
CA GLN A 40 -11.90 6.75 3.50
C GLN A 40 -11.30 5.92 2.36
N HIS A 41 -11.72 6.18 1.12
CA HIS A 41 -11.25 5.38 -0.01
C HIS A 41 -9.87 5.81 -0.55
N TYR A 42 -9.53 7.10 -0.49
CA TYR A 42 -8.31 7.61 -1.12
C TYR A 42 -7.09 7.63 -0.18
N LEU A 43 -7.31 7.68 1.15
CA LEU A 43 -6.22 7.75 2.13
C LEU A 43 -6.09 6.47 2.98
N LEU A 44 -7.19 5.87 3.44
CA LEU A 44 -7.13 4.73 4.36
C LEU A 44 -6.88 3.39 3.65
N ASP A 45 -7.55 3.12 2.52
CA ASP A 45 -7.36 1.88 1.74
C ASP A 45 -5.91 1.67 1.23
N PRO A 46 -5.25 2.66 0.58
CA PRO A 46 -3.88 2.45 0.13
C PRO A 46 -2.90 2.36 1.30
N LEU A 47 -3.17 3.03 2.42
CA LEU A 47 -2.34 2.95 3.61
C LEU A 47 -2.42 1.56 4.27
N ASP A 48 -3.63 1.01 4.42
CA ASP A 48 -3.84 -0.31 5.02
C ASP A 48 -3.24 -1.42 4.14
N PHE A 49 -3.37 -1.30 2.81
CA PHE A 49 -2.71 -2.20 1.86
C PHE A 49 -1.17 -2.18 2.02
N VAL A 50 -0.58 -0.98 2.08
CA VAL A 50 0.88 -0.83 2.26
C VAL A 50 1.31 -1.37 3.62
N LEU A 51 0.59 -1.05 4.71
CA LEU A 51 0.93 -1.55 6.05
C LEU A 51 0.91 -3.09 6.09
N ARG A 52 -0.14 -3.69 5.53
CA ARG A 52 -0.30 -5.15 5.50
C ARG A 52 0.80 -5.83 4.69
N GLN A 53 1.18 -5.22 3.57
CA GLN A 53 2.27 -5.72 2.74
C GLN A 53 3.64 -5.56 3.41
N VAL A 54 3.88 -4.44 4.11
CA VAL A 54 5.11 -4.22 4.90
C VAL A 54 5.24 -5.23 6.02
N ILE A 55 4.15 -5.51 6.76
CA ILE A 55 4.15 -6.53 7.82
C ILE A 55 4.48 -7.90 7.22
N TYR A 56 3.84 -8.27 6.10
CA TYR A 56 4.10 -9.55 5.44
C TYR A 56 5.56 -9.66 4.97
N ILE A 57 6.09 -8.63 4.31
CA ILE A 57 7.48 -8.60 3.85
C ILE A 57 8.44 -8.68 5.04
N SER A 58 8.14 -7.98 6.14
CA SER A 58 8.95 -8.02 7.36
C SER A 58 9.01 -9.42 7.97
N VAL A 59 7.86 -10.09 8.08
CA VAL A 59 7.78 -11.48 8.57
C VAL A 59 8.52 -12.42 7.64
N VAL A 60 8.31 -12.33 6.33
CA VAL A 60 9.02 -13.18 5.36
C VAL A 60 10.53 -12.91 5.40
N ALA A 61 10.95 -11.66 5.44
CA ALA A 61 12.36 -11.28 5.49
C ALA A 61 13.03 -11.79 6.77
N SER A 62 12.40 -11.62 7.93
CA SER A 62 12.93 -12.13 9.20
C SER A 62 13.01 -13.66 9.21
N LEU A 63 12.02 -14.36 8.67
CA LEU A 63 12.05 -15.83 8.56
C LEU A 63 13.18 -16.30 7.62
N LEU A 64 13.40 -15.57 6.53
CA LEU A 64 14.44 -15.86 5.55
C LEU A 64 15.84 -15.59 6.12
N VAL A 65 16.02 -14.52 6.88
CA VAL A 65 17.27 -14.22 7.62
C VAL A 65 17.53 -15.26 8.70
N ALA A 66 16.52 -15.61 9.51
CA ALA A 66 16.67 -16.61 10.56
C ALA A 66 16.99 -18.00 9.98
N GLY A 67 16.29 -18.39 8.91
CA GLY A 67 16.52 -19.66 8.22
C GLY A 67 17.91 -19.73 7.58
N THR A 68 18.33 -18.67 6.88
CA THR A 68 19.68 -18.62 6.28
C THR A 68 20.78 -18.68 7.34
N LEU A 69 20.62 -17.97 8.46
CA LEU A 69 21.56 -18.05 9.61
C LEU A 69 21.61 -19.45 10.21
N ALA A 70 20.46 -20.08 10.46
CA ALA A 70 20.41 -21.43 11.01
C ALA A 70 21.14 -22.44 10.11
N ILE A 71 20.93 -22.36 8.79
CA ILE A 71 21.61 -23.21 7.82
C ILE A 71 23.12 -22.94 7.82
N THR A 72 23.55 -21.67 7.76
CA THR A 72 24.98 -21.34 7.73
C THR A 72 25.70 -21.81 8.99
N ILE A 73 25.12 -21.57 10.17
CA ILE A 73 25.69 -22.04 11.44
C ILE A 73 25.76 -23.58 11.45
N GLY A 74 24.70 -24.25 11.02
CA GLY A 74 24.66 -25.70 10.92
C GLY A 74 25.76 -26.26 10.01
N VAL A 75 25.99 -25.64 8.85
CA VAL A 75 27.05 -26.03 7.91
C VAL A 75 28.44 -25.80 8.53
N ILE A 76 28.66 -24.65 9.18
CA ILE A 76 29.95 -24.36 9.84
C ILE A 76 30.24 -25.40 10.93
N LEU A 77 29.27 -25.70 11.78
CA LEU A 77 29.42 -26.69 12.85
C LEU A 77 29.62 -28.10 12.29
N PHE A 78 28.92 -28.46 11.21
CA PHE A 78 29.10 -29.74 10.54
C PHE A 78 30.52 -29.90 9.98
N VAL A 79 31.04 -28.89 9.28
CA VAL A 79 32.42 -28.88 8.77
C VAL A 79 33.43 -28.90 9.93
N SER A 80 33.11 -28.23 11.04
CA SER A 80 33.94 -28.23 12.24
C SER A 80 34.09 -29.59 12.91
N THR A 81 33.29 -30.61 12.54
CA THR A 81 33.48 -31.99 13.03
C THR A 81 34.71 -32.68 12.43
N LEU A 82 35.17 -32.22 11.25
CA LEU A 82 36.30 -32.80 10.52
C LEU A 82 37.56 -31.95 10.61
N ILE A 83 37.43 -30.64 10.87
CA ILE A 83 38.52 -29.65 10.81
C ILE A 83 38.35 -28.66 11.98
N PRO A 84 39.43 -28.09 12.56
CA PRO A 84 39.33 -27.02 13.54
C PRO A 84 38.40 -25.87 13.11
N LEU A 85 37.64 -25.34 14.08
CA LEU A 85 36.55 -24.38 13.87
C LEU A 85 37.00 -23.11 13.12
N TRP A 86 38.20 -22.60 13.41
CA TRP A 86 38.78 -21.45 12.73
C TRP A 86 38.94 -21.67 11.21
N THR A 87 39.36 -22.87 10.81
CA THR A 87 39.53 -23.22 9.40
C THR A 87 38.18 -23.44 8.72
N ALA A 88 37.23 -24.06 9.41
CA ALA A 88 35.86 -24.22 8.92
C ALA A 88 35.19 -22.86 8.65
N LEU A 89 35.40 -21.88 9.54
CA LEU A 89 34.88 -20.52 9.41
C LEU A 89 35.49 -19.79 8.21
N LEU A 90 36.80 -19.92 8.00
CA LEU A 90 37.50 -19.37 6.84
C LEU A 90 36.99 -19.99 5.52
N ILE A 91 36.85 -21.31 5.46
CA ILE A 91 36.38 -22.00 4.25
C ILE A 91 34.94 -21.59 3.92
N CYS A 92 34.04 -21.60 4.91
CA CYS A 92 32.64 -21.18 4.69
C CYS A 92 32.54 -19.69 4.32
N GLY A 93 33.38 -18.84 4.92
CA GLY A 93 33.45 -17.42 4.59
C GLY A 93 33.93 -17.16 3.16
N VAL A 94 34.98 -17.85 2.71
CA VAL A 94 35.47 -17.73 1.32
C VAL A 94 34.42 -18.27 0.33
N ALA A 95 33.79 -19.41 0.64
CA ALA A 95 32.75 -19.99 -0.21
C ALA A 95 31.54 -19.06 -0.38
N SER A 96 31.09 -18.41 0.71
CA SER A 96 29.96 -17.46 0.64
C SER A 96 30.31 -16.21 -0.14
N LEU A 97 31.56 -15.72 -0.06
CA LEU A 97 32.05 -14.58 -0.84
C LEU A 97 32.08 -14.88 -2.34
N LEU A 98 32.53 -16.08 -2.73
CA LEU A 98 32.51 -16.52 -4.12
C LEU A 98 31.07 -16.66 -4.65
N LEU A 99 30.17 -17.23 -3.85
CA LEU A 99 28.75 -17.29 -4.19
C LEU A 99 28.13 -15.90 -4.36
N ALA A 100 28.40 -14.97 -3.44
CA ALA A 100 27.91 -13.60 -3.50
C ALA A 100 28.43 -12.86 -4.74
N MET A 101 29.71 -13.06 -5.09
CA MET A 101 30.32 -12.51 -6.31
C MET A 101 29.63 -13.06 -7.56
N GLY A 102 29.35 -14.36 -7.61
CA GLY A 102 28.61 -14.98 -8.72
C GLY A 102 27.17 -14.47 -8.83
N LEU A 103 26.48 -14.30 -7.70
CA LEU A 103 25.12 -13.78 -7.65
C LEU A 103 25.05 -12.32 -8.10
N ALA A 104 26.00 -11.50 -7.64
CA ALA A 104 26.13 -10.10 -8.06
C ALA A 104 26.37 -10.02 -9.57
N TYR A 105 27.33 -10.80 -10.09
CA TYR A 105 27.59 -10.87 -11.52
C TYR A 105 26.33 -11.25 -12.31
N PHE A 106 25.59 -12.28 -11.86
CA PHE A 106 24.36 -12.70 -12.53
C PHE A 106 23.25 -11.64 -12.50
N MET A 107 23.05 -10.97 -11.36
CA MET A 107 22.05 -9.91 -11.23
C MET A 107 22.38 -8.69 -12.11
N PHE A 108 23.64 -8.27 -12.13
CA PHE A 108 24.08 -7.10 -12.90
C PHE A 108 24.37 -7.38 -14.39
N ALA A 109 24.57 -8.64 -14.78
CA ALA A 109 24.74 -9.02 -16.19
C ALA A 109 23.46 -8.92 -17.01
N ARG A 110 22.27 -8.94 -16.37
CA ARG A 110 21.02 -8.65 -17.06
C ARG A 110 20.94 -7.15 -17.30
N LYS A 111 21.04 -6.73 -18.58
CA LYS A 111 20.83 -5.34 -18.99
C LYS A 111 19.57 -4.81 -18.31
N LEU A 112 19.73 -3.81 -17.45
CA LEU A 112 18.65 -2.97 -16.98
C LEU A 112 18.09 -2.22 -18.20
N VAL A 113 17.14 -2.85 -18.90
CA VAL A 113 16.36 -2.19 -19.93
C VAL A 113 15.44 -1.22 -19.21
N LEU A 114 15.98 -0.04 -18.91
CA LEU A 114 15.17 1.14 -18.64
C LEU A 114 14.35 1.38 -19.90
N LYS A 115 13.08 0.94 -19.89
CA LYS A 115 12.06 1.46 -20.79
C LYS A 115 11.81 2.92 -20.40
N THR A 116 12.76 3.80 -20.71
CA THR A 116 12.44 5.21 -20.80
C THR A 116 11.43 5.33 -21.96
N PRO A 117 10.23 5.90 -21.74
CA PRO A 117 9.38 6.28 -22.85
C PRO A 117 10.22 7.27 -23.65
N LYS A 118 10.70 6.85 -24.82
CA LYS A 118 11.16 7.80 -25.82
C LYS A 118 9.95 8.68 -26.08
N THR A 119 10.08 9.94 -25.74
CA THR A 119 9.25 11.01 -26.29
C THR A 119 9.27 10.81 -27.81
N GLU A 120 8.21 10.21 -28.36
CA GLU A 120 7.88 10.34 -29.76
C GLU A 120 7.52 11.80 -29.98
N ALA A 121 8.54 12.60 -30.23
CA ALA A 121 8.45 13.94 -30.75
C ALA A 121 9.37 14.00 -31.97
N ALA A 122 8.84 13.53 -33.10
CA ALA A 122 9.08 14.00 -34.47
C ALA A 122 8.37 13.07 -35.45
#